data_AF-A0A8H3JAK7-F1
#
_entry.id   AF-A0A8H3JAK7-F1
#
_cell.length_a   1.000
_cell.length_b   1.000
_cell.length_c   1.000
_cell.angle_alpha   90.00
_cell.angle_beta   90.00
_cell.angle_gamma   90.00
#
_symmetry.space_group_name_H-M   'P 1'
#
loop_
_entity.id
_entity.type
_entity.pdbx_description
1 polymer ?
#
loop_
_entity_poly.entity_id
_entity_poly.type
_entity_poly.pdbx_seq_one_letter_code
_entity_poly.pdbx_strand_id
1 'polypeptide(L)' 'MTPQEVQERLKLSQLKDKIWYVVPSCATTGEGLFEGLGWLSNNVKTPPQRQTR' A
#
# COMPACT_ATOMS: atom_id res chain seq x y z
N MET A 1 -13.25 -11.72 2.14
CA MET A 1 -11.88 -11.95 2.61
C MET A 1 -11.49 -10.77 3.48
N THR A 2 -11.05 -11.02 4.70
CA THR A 2 -10.65 -9.95 5.62
C THR A 2 -9.24 -9.48 5.30
N PRO A 3 -8.86 -8.23 5.64
CA PRO A 3 -7.49 -7.76 5.48
C PRO A 3 -6.44 -8.67 6.16
N GLN A 4 -6.79 -9.27 7.31
CA GLN A 4 -5.92 -10.20 8.03
C GLN A 4 -5.67 -11.49 7.23
N GLU A 5 -6.71 -12.08 6.63
CA GLU A 5 -6.55 -13.26 5.78
C GLU A 5 -5.62 -12.95 4.58
N VAL A 6 -5.74 -11.77 3.98
CA VAL A 6 -4.87 -11.33 2.88
C VAL A 6 -3.42 -11.22 3.35
N GLN A 7 -3.20 -10.56 4.49
CA GLN A 7 -1.88 -10.38 5.08
C GLN A 7 -1.18 -11.73 5.31
N GLU A 8 -1.89 -12.70 5.86
CA GLU A 8 -1.38 -14.04 6.15
C GLU A 8 -1.09 -14.82 4.87
N ARG A 9 -2.03 -14.85 3.91
CA ARG A 9 -1.91 -15.59 2.64
C ARG A 9 -0.78 -15.05 1.76
N LEU A 10 -0.56 -13.73 1.77
CA LEU A 10 0.53 -13.07 1.04
C LEU A 10 1.82 -12.96 1.86
N LYS A 11 1.82 -13.42 3.12
CA LYS A 11 2.98 -13.39 4.02
C LYS A 11 3.61 -12.00 4.16
N LEU A 12 2.79 -10.95 4.20
CA LEU A 12 3.28 -9.56 4.22
C LEU A 12 4.14 -9.25 5.45
N SER A 13 3.90 -9.94 6.58
CA SER A 13 4.73 -9.85 7.79
C SER A 13 6.19 -10.24 7.59
N GLN A 14 6.54 -10.94 6.49
CA GLN A 14 7.92 -11.29 6.15
C GLN A 14 8.67 -10.14 5.47
N LEU A 15 7.96 -9.14 4.92
CA LEU A 15 8.55 -7.98 4.25
C LEU A 15 9.00 -6.93 5.26
N LYS A 16 10.10 -7.21 5.97
CA LYS A 16 10.61 -6.31 7.03
C LYS A 16 11.24 -5.02 6.51
N ASP A 17 11.66 -5.02 5.25
CA ASP A 17 12.34 -3.90 4.56
C ASP A 17 11.38 -2.99 3.79
N LYS A 18 10.08 -3.33 3.74
CA LYS A 18 9.07 -2.58 3.00
C LYS A 18 7.90 -2.19 3.89
N ILE A 19 7.44 -0.97 3.73
CA ILE A 19 6.19 -0.50 4.34
C ILE A 19 5.04 -1.01 3.48
N TRP A 20 4.03 -1.60 4.10
CA TRP A 20 2.86 -2.18 3.42
C TRP A 20 1.59 -1.88 4.21
N TYR A 21 0.45 -1.95 3.54
CA TYR A 21 -0.87 -1.78 4.13
C TYR A 21 -1.92 -2.52 3.30
N VAL A 22 -2.89 -3.15 3.96
CA VAL A 22 -4.00 -3.85 3.31
C VAL A 22 -5.27 -3.06 3.53
N VAL A 23 -5.78 -2.46 2.46
CA VAL A 23 -7.03 -1.68 2.50
C VAL A 23 -8.16 -2.49 1.89
N PRO A 24 -9.25 -2.77 2.64
CA PRO A 24 -10.45 -3.32 2.04
C PRO A 24 -11.03 -2.30 1.06
N SER A 25 -11.29 -2.71 -0.17
CA SER A 25 -11.83 -1.81 -1.21
C SER A 25 -12.78 -2.53 -2.15
N CYS A 26 -13.63 -1.74 -2.81
CA CYS A 26 -14.51 -2.20 -3.87
C CYS A 26 -14.40 -1.25 -5.06
N ALA A 27 -13.90 -1.75 -6.19
CA ALA A 27 -13.60 -0.91 -7.35
C ALA A 27 -14.86 -0.32 -8.01
N THR A 28 -16.00 -1.01 -7.93
CA THR A 28 -17.27 -0.58 -8.56
C THR A 28 -18.00 0.48 -7.75
N THR A 29 -17.87 0.48 -6.42
CA THR A 29 -18.45 1.49 -5.53
C THR A 29 -17.46 2.61 -5.18
N GLY A 30 -16.15 2.35 -5.34
CA GLY A 30 -15.07 3.28 -5.01
C GLY A 30 -14.65 3.28 -3.54
N GLU A 31 -15.24 2.41 -2.71
CA GLU A 31 -14.89 2.28 -1.29
C GLU A 31 -13.42 1.89 -1.11
N GLY A 32 -12.75 2.51 -0.13
CA GLY A 32 -11.35 2.23 0.23
C GLY A 32 -10.29 2.78 -0.73
N LEU A 33 -10.65 3.26 -1.92
CA LEU A 33 -9.67 3.73 -2.92
C LEU A 33 -8.92 5.00 -2.45
N PHE A 34 -9.65 6.01 -1.97
CA PHE A 34 -9.04 7.25 -1.49
C PHE A 34 -8.15 7.04 -0.26
N GLU A 35 -8.57 6.17 0.64
CA GLU A 35 -7.78 5.78 1.82
C GLU A 35 -6.47 5.11 1.40
N GLY A 36 -6.54 4.11 0.52
CA GLY A 36 -5.35 3.41 0.02
C GLY A 36 -4.40 4.31 -0.74
N LEU A 37 -4.93 5.20 -1.59
CA LEU A 37 -4.13 6.18 -2.34
C LEU A 37 -3.52 7.25 -1.42
N GLY A 38 -4.26 7.72 -0.43
CA GLY A 38 -3.75 8.67 0.57
C GLY A 38 -2.62 8.06 1.40
N TRP A 39 -2.78 6.81 1.85
CA TRP A 39 -1.71 6.08 2.53
C TRP A 39 -0.48 5.93 1.62
N LEU A 40 -0.67 5.56 0.35
CA LEU A 40 0.43 5.42 -0.60
C LEU A 40 1.17 6.75 -0.80
N SER A 41 0.45 7.86 -0.98
CA SER A 41 1.05 9.20 -1.13
C SER A 41 1.92 9.59 0.06
N ASN A 42 1.55 9.17 1.27
CA ASN A 42 2.29 9.49 2.49
C ASN A 42 3.51 8.57 2.72
N ASN A 43 3.53 7.38 2.11
CA ASN A 43 4.52 6.34 2.38
C ASN A 43 5.42 5.99 1.18
N VAL A 44 5.11 6.49 -0.01
CA VAL A 44 5.96 6.30 -1.19
C VAL A 44 7.18 7.21 -1.09
N LYS A 45 8.38 6.63 -1.19
CA LYS A 45 9.62 7.41 -1.28
C LYS A 45 9.75 7.90 -2.71
N THR A 46 9.74 9.21 -2.92
CA THR A 46 10.17 9.76 -4.21
C THR A 46 11.61 9.31 -4.48
N PRO A 47 11.91 8.73 -5.66
CA PRO A 47 13.28 8.49 -6.04
C PRO A 47 14.05 9.81 -5.94
N PRO A 48 15.32 9.81 -5.49
CA PRO A 48 16.11 11.02 -5.50
C PRO A 48 16.09 11.57 -6.93
N GLN A 49 15.62 12.80 -7.08
CA GLN A 49 15.67 13.52 -8.34
C GLN A 49 17.13 13.45 -8.79
N ARG A 50 17.41 12.73 -9.88
CA ARG A 50 18.74 12.74 -10.49
C ARG A 50 18.97 14.18 -10.94
N GLN A 51 19.60 14.98 -10.09
CA GLN A 51 20.16 16.28 -10.44
C GLN A 51 21.22 15.98 -11.50
N THR A 52 20.81 16.06 -12.75
CA THR A 52 21.70 16.17 -13.88
C THR A 52 22.36 17.54 -13.74
N ARG A 53 23.60 17.53 -13.27
CA ARG A 53 24.53 18.65 -13.44
C ARG A 53 24.91 18.77 -14.90
#